data_AF-A0A7V9HEN9-F1
#
_entry.id   AF-A0A7V9HEN9-F1
#
_cell.length_a   1.000
_cell.length_b   1.000
_cell.length_c   1.000
_cell.angle_alpha   90.00
_cell.angle_beta   90.00
_cell.angle_gamma   90.00
#
_symmetry.space_group_name_H-M   'P 1'
#
loop_
_entity.id
_entity.type
_entity.pdbx_description
1 polymer ?
#
loop_
_entity_poly.entity_id
_entity_poly.type
_entity_poly.pdbx_seq_one_letter_code
_entity_poly.pdbx_strand_id
1 'polypeptide(L)' 'MKLIIQIPCFNEEETLPVTLRDLPREIPGFDVVEWLVVDDGSVDRTVEVAREHGVDHIVR' A
#
# COMPACT_ATOMS: atom_id res chain seq x y z
N MET A 1 0.87 0.79 20.12
CA MET A 1 -0.13 1.42 19.22
C MET A 1 0.09 0.93 17.79
N LYS A 2 -0.98 0.74 17.00
CA LYS A 2 -0.89 0.32 15.59
C LYS A 2 -1.07 1.52 14.65
N LEU A 3 -0.24 1.64 13.62
CA LEU A 3 -0.37 2.61 12.53
C LEU A 3 -0.79 1.88 11.25
N ILE A 4 -1.77 2.45 10.54
CA ILE A 4 -2.13 2.02 9.19
C ILE A 4 -1.88 3.20 8.25
N ILE A 5 -1.03 2.98 7.24
CA ILE A 5 -0.79 3.95 6.16
C ILE A 5 -1.74 3.60 5.01
N GLN A 6 -2.67 4.50 4.72
CA GLN A 6 -3.64 4.31 3.64
C GLN A 6 -3.14 4.93 2.34
N ILE A 7 -3.23 4.17 1.25
CA ILE A 7 -2.71 4.52 -0.07
C ILE A 7 -3.85 4.34 -1.07
N PRO A 8 -4.60 5.40 -1.41
CA PRO A 8 -5.59 5.34 -2.48
C PRO A 8 -4.86 5.19 -3.83
N CYS A 9 -5.36 4.32 -4.69
CA CYS A 9 -4.77 4.07 -6.01
C CYS A 9 -5.84 3.99 -7.10
N PHE A 10 -5.54 4.57 -8.27
CA PHE A 10 -6.30 4.39 -9.49
C PHE A 10 -5.34 4.28 -10.68
N ASN A 11 -5.12 3.06 -11.17
CA ASN A 11 -4.17 2.73 -12.23
C ASN A 11 -2.72 3.20 -11.98
N GLU A 12 -2.15 2.74 -10.88
CA GLU A 12 -0.82 3.10 -10.37
C GLU A 12 0.17 1.92 -10.48
N GLU A 13 0.01 0.99 -11.44
CA GLU A 13 0.89 -0.20 -11.55
C GLU A 13 2.39 0.12 -11.68
N GLU A 14 2.74 1.28 -12.26
CA GLU A 14 4.13 1.72 -12.46
C GLU A 14 4.70 2.51 -11.26
N THR A 15 3.84 3.22 -10.53
CA THR A 15 4.18 4.23 -9.52
C THR A 15 4.06 3.70 -8.10
N LEU A 16 3.08 2.82 -7.83
CA LEU A 16 2.87 2.19 -6.53
C LEU A 16 4.14 1.52 -5.98
N PRO A 17 4.95 0.78 -6.77
CA PRO A 17 6.22 0.21 -6.30
C PRO A 17 7.20 1.24 -5.72
N VAL A 18 7.23 2.45 -6.30
CA VAL A 18 8.11 3.54 -5.84
C VAL A 18 7.61 4.06 -4.51
N THR A 19 6.31 4.33 -4.39
CA THR A 19 5.69 4.76 -3.13
C THR A 19 5.92 3.74 -2.02
N LEU A 20 5.68 2.46 -2.28
CA LEU A 20 5.86 1.39 -1.28
C LEU A 20 7.33 1.26 -0.83
N ARG A 21 8.30 1.51 -1.73
CA ARG A 21 9.73 1.49 -1.39
C ARG A 21 10.11 2.61 -0.42
N ASP A 22 9.49 3.77 -0.55
CA ASP A 22 9.81 4.96 0.25
C ASP A 22 9.04 5.00 1.58
N LEU A 23 7.99 4.17 1.72
CA LEU A 23 7.21 4.08 2.94
C LEU A 23 7.91 3.22 4.02
N PRO A 24 7.90 3.67 5.28
CA PRO A 24 8.50 2.91 6.37
C PRO A 24 7.66 1.68 6.73
N ARG A 25 8.35 0.60 7.12
CA ARG A 25 7.77 -0.58 7.79
C ARG A 25 7.85 -0.50 9.32
N GLU A 26 8.61 0.45 9.85
CA GLU A 26 8.78 0.67 11.28
C GLU A 26 8.81 2.18 11.56
N ILE A 27 8.09 2.64 12.59
CA ILE A 27 8.07 4.04 13.02
C ILE A 27 8.16 4.10 14.55
N PRO A 28 9.10 4.87 15.14
CA PRO A 28 9.18 5.04 16.59
C PRO A 28 7.84 5.48 17.20
N GLY A 29 7.41 4.79 18.25
CA GLY A 29 6.12 5.05 18.92
C GLY A 29 4.96 4.18 18.44
N PHE A 30 5.16 3.33 17.44
CA PHE A 30 4.19 2.33 16.99
C PHE A 30 4.77 0.93 17.09
N ASP A 31 3.95 -0.02 17.54
CA ASP A 31 4.34 -1.43 17.67
C ASP A 31 4.24 -2.16 16.33
N VAL A 32 3.36 -1.68 15.45
CA VAL A 32 3.05 -2.28 14.15
C VAL A 32 2.73 -1.16 13.16
N VAL A 33 3.31 -1.24 11.96
CA VAL A 33 2.98 -0.42 10.79
C VAL A 33 2.52 -1.35 9.68
N GLU A 34 1.30 -1.13 9.19
CA GLU A 34 0.72 -1.88 8.09
C GLU A 34 0.28 -0.93 6.97
N TRP A 35 0.26 -1.43 5.75
CA TRP A 35 -0.17 -0.70 4.56
C TRP A 35 -1.56 -1.15 4.13
N LEU A 36 -2.44 -0.18 3.84
CA LEU A 36 -3.76 -0.40 3.28
C LEU A 36 -3.86 0.28 1.92
N VAL A 37 -3.93 -0.50 0.85
CA VAL A 37 -4.26 0.02 -0.48
C VAL A 37 -5.78 0.06 -0.65
N VAL A 38 -6.29 1.21 -1.08
CA VAL A 38 -7.70 1.39 -1.46
C VAL A 38 -7.75 1.56 -2.98
N ASP A 39 -8.20 0.52 -3.67
CA ASP A 39 -8.35 0.50 -5.13
C ASP A 39 -9.61 1.25 -5.56
N ASP A 40 -9.46 2.41 -6.20
CA ASP A 40 -10.55 3.26 -6.68
C ASP A 40 -11.02 2.85 -8.09
N GLY A 41 -11.16 1.54 -8.32
CA GLY A 41 -11.63 0.98 -9.58
C GLY A 41 -10.56 0.87 -10.67
N SER A 42 -9.31 0.54 -10.30
CA SER A 42 -8.25 0.28 -11.29
C SER A 42 -8.63 -0.86 -12.23
N VAL A 43 -8.19 -0.71 -13.48
CA VAL A 43 -8.35 -1.68 -14.58
C VAL A 43 -7.01 -2.20 -15.09
N ASP A 44 -5.91 -1.68 -14.56
CA ASP A 44 -4.55 -2.14 -14.78
C ASP A 44 -4.12 -3.16 -13.70
N ARG A 45 -2.82 -3.41 -13.54
CA ARG A 45 -2.27 -4.37 -12.57
C ARG A 45 -2.01 -3.79 -11.17
N THR A 46 -2.59 -2.64 -10.81
CA THR A 46 -2.36 -1.98 -9.51
C THR A 46 -2.52 -2.94 -8.33
N VAL A 47 -3.58 -3.75 -8.32
CA VAL A 47 -3.89 -4.66 -7.23
C VAL A 47 -2.91 -5.84 -7.17
N GLU A 48 -2.52 -6.38 -8.32
CA GLU A 48 -1.49 -7.43 -8.42
C GLU A 48 -0.15 -6.90 -7.90
N VAL A 49 0.25 -5.71 -8.34
CA VAL A 49 1.48 -5.04 -7.93
C VAL A 49 1.49 -4.81 -6.41
N ALA A 50 0.38 -4.34 -5.83
CA ALA A 50 0.24 -4.17 -4.39
C ALA A 50 0.52 -5.49 -3.61
N ARG A 51 -0.04 -6.61 -4.09
CA ARG A 51 0.18 -7.93 -3.46
C ARG A 51 1.63 -8.39 -3.60
N GLU A 52 2.23 -8.23 -4.78
CA GLU A 52 3.62 -8.61 -5.04
C GLU A 52 4.61 -7.84 -4.15
N HIS A 53 4.27 -6.60 -3.76
CA HIS A 53 5.09 -5.75 -2.88
C HIS A 53 4.76 -5.91 -1.38
N GLY A 54 3.92 -6.88 -1.02
CA GLY A 54 3.64 -7.22 0.37
C GLY A 54 2.83 -6.16 1.11
N VAL A 55 1.87 -5.52 0.43
CA VAL A 55 0.83 -4.72 1.08
C VAL A 55 -0.02 -5.62 1.99
N ASP A 56 -0.31 -5.15 3.21
CA ASP A 56 -0.99 -5.95 4.23
C ASP A 56 -2.51 -6.05 3.97
N HIS A 57 -3.13 -4.96 3.52
CA HIS A 57 -4.57 -4.89 3.24
C HIS A 57 -4.85 -4.27 1.89
N ILE A 58 -5.81 -4.84 1.16
CA ILE A 58 -6.33 -4.25 -0.08
C ILE A 58 -7.85 -4.24 0.01
N VAL A 59 -8.43 -3.05 -0.16
CA VAL A 59 -9.88 -2.84 -0.27
C VAL A 59 -10.18 -2.31 -1.66
N ARG A 60 -11.31 -2.74 -2.23
CA ARG A 60 -11.83 -2.32 -3.53
C ARG A 60 -13.26 -1.83 -3.36
#